data_AF-A0A1H3MQV5-F1
#
_entry.id   AF-A0A1H3MQV5-F1
#
_cell.length_a   1.000
_cell.length_b   1.000
_cell.length_c   1.000
_cell.angle_alpha   90.00
_cell.angle_beta   90.00
_cell.angle_gamma   90.00
#
_symmetry.space_group_name_H-M   'P 1'
#
loop_
_entity.id
_entity.type
_entity.pdbx_description
1 polymer ?
#
loop_
_entity_poly.entity_id
_entity_poly.type
_entity_poly.pdbx_seq_one_letter_code
_entity_poly.pdbx_strand_id
1 'polypeptide(L)'
;MAGSTALVAASFKGLTFLLLTGIFSLYLAQFGYRSLRHKGMGQSTRPALYDWASVLLGLLIFAGTLGYGLLNRPFNVVVVMFGAIGVFLTVRQLQGFRRPGPWPNGQWLRNHIAGFVGAYIAAVSAFSATSLTFIAFPLNFLWPTLVFVPLLIWLRRHYVPATGILPQVTVAP
;
A
#
# COMPACT_ATOMS: atom_id res chain seq x y z
N MET A 1 -2.95 12.06 12.74
CA MET A 1 -2.51 13.43 13.05
C MET A 1 -1.40 13.90 12.10
N ALA A 2 -0.21 13.30 12.06
CA ALA A 2 0.88 13.78 11.17
C ALA A 2 0.61 13.60 9.66
N GLY A 3 0.03 12.48 9.24
CA GLY A 3 -0.27 12.25 7.81
C GLY A 3 -1.37 13.18 7.27
N SER A 4 -2.41 13.44 8.07
CA SER A 4 -3.52 14.32 7.71
C SER A 4 -3.07 15.78 7.55
N THR A 5 -2.18 16.27 8.43
CA THR A 5 -1.64 17.63 8.30
C THR A 5 -0.71 17.77 7.10
N ALA A 6 0.09 16.74 6.78
CA ALA A 6 0.94 16.72 5.59
C ALA A 6 0.12 16.76 4.28
N LEU A 7 -1.01 16.04 4.21
CA LEU A 7 -1.92 16.09 3.05
C LEU A 7 -2.48 17.50 2.85
N VAL A 8 -2.94 18.14 3.92
CA VAL A 8 -3.47 19.50 3.88
C VAL A 8 -2.40 20.48 3.38
N ALA A 9 -1.19 20.41 3.93
CA ALA A 9 -0.08 21.28 3.53
C ALA A 9 0.34 21.07 2.06
N ALA A 10 0.38 19.82 1.58
CA ALA A 10 0.75 19.52 0.20
C ALA A 10 -0.28 20.03 -0.81
N SER A 11 -1.58 19.95 -0.49
CA SER A 11 -2.66 20.50 -1.30
C SER A 11 -2.56 22.03 -1.44
N PHE A 12 -2.28 22.74 -0.34
CA PHE A 12 -2.17 24.21 -0.37
C PHE A 12 -0.92 24.73 -1.08
N LYS A 13 0.19 23.98 -1.06
CA LYS A 13 1.46 24.39 -1.70
C LYS A 13 1.63 23.89 -3.13
N GLY A 14 0.63 23.22 -3.72
CA GLY A 14 0.75 22.66 -5.07
C GLY A 14 1.80 21.55 -5.18
N LEU A 15 2.13 20.88 -4.07
CA LEU A 15 3.14 19.83 -4.02
C LEU A 15 2.52 18.49 -4.43
N THR A 16 2.06 18.41 -5.68
CA THR A 16 1.34 17.24 -6.24
C THR A 16 2.08 15.93 -5.98
N PHE A 17 3.41 15.93 -6.08
CA PHE A 17 4.24 14.77 -5.78
C PHE A 17 4.09 14.28 -4.33
N LEU A 18 4.24 15.18 -3.35
CA LEU A 18 4.14 14.84 -1.93
C LEU A 18 2.71 14.48 -1.54
N LEU A 19 1.72 15.14 -2.13
CA LEU A 19 0.32 14.82 -1.94
C LEU A 19 0.02 13.39 -2.38
N LEU A 20 0.36 13.04 -3.62
CA LEU A 20 0.13 11.71 -4.18
C LEU A 20 0.87 10.62 -3.40
N THR A 21 2.13 10.87 -3.05
CA THR A 21 2.93 9.91 -2.28
C THR A 21 2.36 9.73 -0.87
N GLY A 22 1.87 10.81 -0.24
CA GLY A 22 1.21 10.76 1.06
C GLY A 22 -0.10 9.98 1.03
N ILE A 23 -0.96 10.22 0.04
CA ILE A 23 -2.20 9.46 -0.16
C ILE A 23 -1.88 7.97 -0.37
N PHE A 24 -0.91 7.68 -1.23
CA PHE A 24 -0.47 6.32 -1.51
C PHE A 24 0.07 5.61 -0.25
N SER A 25 0.92 6.28 0.53
CA SER A 25 1.48 5.77 1.78
C SER A 25 0.38 5.50 2.82
N LEU A 26 -0.55 6.44 3.01
CA LEU A 26 -1.67 6.29 3.95
C LEU A 26 -2.63 5.17 3.54
N TYR A 27 -2.91 5.02 2.24
CA TYR A 27 -3.70 3.92 1.73
C TYR A 27 -3.07 2.56 2.05
N LEU A 28 -1.76 2.43 1.81
CA LEU A 28 -1.01 1.21 2.12
C LEU A 28 -0.95 0.90 3.63
N ALA A 29 -0.73 1.92 4.45
CA ALA A 29 -0.73 1.79 5.90
C ALA A 29 -2.11 1.35 6.41
N GLN A 30 -3.18 1.94 5.88
CA GLN A 30 -4.55 1.56 6.24
C GLN A 30 -4.86 0.13 5.81
N PHE A 31 -4.46 -0.28 4.61
CA PHE A 31 -4.58 -1.67 4.16
C PHE A 31 -3.81 -2.64 5.08
N GLY A 32 -2.57 -2.32 5.43
CA GLY A 32 -1.75 -3.10 6.35
C GLY A 32 -2.37 -3.22 7.75
N TYR A 33 -2.90 -2.12 8.29
CA TYR A 33 -3.60 -2.13 9.58
C TYR A 33 -4.90 -2.95 9.53
N ARG A 34 -5.71 -2.74 8.48
CA ARG A 34 -7.00 -3.41 8.33
C ARG A 34 -6.85 -4.93 8.18
N SER A 35 -5.76 -5.39 7.59
CA SER A 35 -5.47 -6.83 7.47
C SER A 35 -5.40 -7.57 8.81
N LEU A 36 -5.13 -6.90 9.94
CA LEU A 36 -5.19 -7.52 11.26
C LEU A 36 -6.61 -7.96 11.63
N ARG A 37 -7.64 -7.24 11.17
CA ARG A 37 -9.05 -7.65 11.34
C ARG A 37 -9.44 -8.82 10.44
N HIS A 38 -8.59 -9.17 9.49
CA HIS A 38 -8.74 -10.37 8.65
C HIS A 38 -8.05 -11.59 9.27
N LYS A 39 -7.44 -11.45 10.46
CA LYS A 39 -6.92 -12.57 11.25
C LYS A 39 -8.08 -13.49 11.62
N GLY A 40 -8.03 -14.74 11.15
CA GLY A 40 -9.11 -15.72 11.35
C GLY A 40 -10.15 -15.80 10.24
N MET A 41 -10.06 -15.01 9.16
CA MET A 41 -10.95 -15.12 7.98
C MET A 41 -10.86 -16.47 7.24
N GLY A 42 -9.94 -17.36 7.63
CA GLY A 42 -9.95 -18.77 7.23
C GLY A 42 -11.19 -19.55 7.72
N GLN A 43 -11.98 -18.99 8.65
CA GLN A 43 -13.15 -19.63 9.26
C GLN A 43 -14.51 -18.99 8.86
N SER A 44 -14.66 -18.53 7.61
CA SER A 44 -15.96 -18.07 7.05
C SER A 44 -16.38 -16.61 7.37
N THR A 45 -15.45 -15.73 7.73
CA THR A 45 -15.77 -14.29 7.89
C THR A 45 -15.60 -13.56 6.56
N ARG A 46 -16.68 -12.98 6.03
CA ARG A 46 -16.67 -12.18 4.78
C ARG A 46 -16.03 -10.79 5.01
N PRO A 47 -15.44 -10.16 3.97
CA PRO A 47 -14.98 -8.78 4.05
C PRO A 47 -16.13 -7.84 4.45
N ALA A 48 -15.87 -6.87 5.33
CA ALA A 48 -16.90 -5.93 5.77
C ALA A 48 -17.21 -4.91 4.67
N LEU A 49 -18.36 -4.24 4.75
CA LEU A 49 -18.71 -3.13 3.85
C LEU A 49 -17.62 -2.04 3.79
N TYR A 50 -16.97 -1.79 4.93
CA TYR A 50 -15.83 -0.87 5.02
C TYR A 50 -14.66 -1.27 4.10
N ASP A 51 -14.36 -2.58 4.00
CA ASP A 51 -13.25 -3.08 3.18
C ASP A 51 -13.53 -2.82 1.69
N TRP A 52 -14.78 -3.03 1.26
CA TRP A 52 -15.24 -2.71 -0.09
C TRP A 52 -15.18 -1.22 -0.38
N ALA A 53 -15.72 -0.38 0.52
CA ALA A 53 -15.69 1.06 0.36
C ALA A 53 -14.26 1.60 0.26
N SER A 54 -13.35 1.11 1.11
CA SER A 54 -11.94 1.51 1.11
C SER A 54 -11.22 1.13 -0.19
N VAL A 55 -11.41 -0.09 -0.69
CA VAL A 55 -10.80 -0.54 -1.96
C VAL A 55 -11.36 0.21 -3.16
N LEU A 56 -12.68 0.44 -3.21
CA LEU A 56 -13.30 1.20 -4.29
C LEU A 56 -12.86 2.66 -4.31
N LEU A 57 -12.79 3.30 -3.13
CA LEU A 57 -12.28 4.67 -3.00
C LEU A 57 -10.82 4.76 -3.44
N GLY A 58 -9.97 3.81 -3.00
CA GLY A 58 -8.57 3.74 -3.43
C GLY A 58 -8.45 3.57 -4.94
N LEU A 59 -9.22 2.64 -5.52
CA LEU A 59 -9.24 2.40 -6.96
C LEU A 59 -9.65 3.64 -7.74
N LEU A 60 -10.69 4.37 -7.30
CA LEU A 60 -11.13 5.61 -7.92
C LEU A 60 -10.02 6.67 -7.89
N ILE A 61 -9.38 6.87 -6.74
CA ILE A 61 -8.31 7.86 -6.58
C ILE A 61 -7.12 7.52 -7.50
N PHE A 62 -6.66 6.26 -7.51
CA PHE A 62 -5.50 5.87 -8.31
C PHE A 62 -5.81 5.80 -9.81
N ALA A 63 -7.00 5.38 -10.20
CA ALA A 63 -7.44 5.40 -11.60
C ALA A 63 -7.56 6.84 -12.10
N GLY A 64 -8.13 7.75 -11.29
CA GLY A 64 -8.16 9.19 -11.59
C GLY A 64 -6.77 9.80 -11.69
N THR A 65 -5.86 9.43 -10.80
CA THR A 65 -4.45 9.85 -10.83
C THR A 65 -3.75 9.36 -12.10
N LEU A 66 -3.97 8.10 -12.48
CA LEU A 66 -3.41 7.52 -13.69
C LEU A 66 -3.95 8.22 -14.95
N GLY A 67 -5.28 8.39 -15.04
CA GLY A 67 -5.92 9.10 -16.15
C GLY A 67 -5.42 10.54 -16.26
N TYR A 68 -5.34 11.26 -15.15
CA TYR A 68 -4.76 12.61 -15.09
C TYR A 68 -3.30 12.61 -15.58
N GLY A 69 -2.46 11.71 -15.10
CA GLY A 69 -1.05 11.63 -15.52
C GLY A 69 -0.86 11.32 -17.01
N LEU A 70 -1.74 10.52 -17.61
CA LEU A 70 -1.69 10.16 -19.03
C LEU A 70 -2.21 11.29 -19.94
N LEU A 71 -3.21 12.04 -19.50
CA LEU A 71 -3.84 13.13 -20.26
C LEU A 71 -3.09 14.47 -20.09
N ASN A 72 -2.39 14.66 -18.98
CA ASN A 72 -1.73 15.92 -18.66
C ASN A 72 -0.50 16.18 -19.55
N ARG A 73 -0.32 17.46 -19.92
CA ARG A 73 0.85 17.96 -20.65
C ARG A 73 1.44 19.13 -19.86
N PRO A 74 2.74 19.12 -19.50
CA PRO A 74 3.75 18.11 -19.82
C PRO A 74 3.56 16.78 -19.09
N PHE A 75 4.09 15.70 -19.68
CA PHE A 75 3.97 14.34 -19.15
C PHE A 75 4.71 14.21 -17.81
N ASN A 76 4.02 13.76 -16.77
CA ASN A 76 4.62 13.52 -15.46
C ASN A 76 4.69 12.01 -15.17
N VAL A 77 5.86 11.43 -15.42
CA VAL A 77 6.10 9.99 -15.23
C VAL A 77 5.80 9.53 -13.81
N VAL A 78 6.05 10.38 -12.80
CA VAL A 78 5.86 10.01 -11.39
C VAL A 78 4.38 9.86 -11.05
N VAL A 79 3.54 10.78 -11.56
CA VAL A 79 2.07 10.70 -11.40
C VAL A 79 1.53 9.42 -12.04
N VAL A 80 2.00 9.09 -13.26
CA VAL A 80 1.63 7.87 -13.96
C VAL A 80 2.07 6.63 -13.18
N MET A 81 3.28 6.60 -12.63
CA MET A 81 3.76 5.48 -11.84
C MET A 81 2.94 5.27 -10.56
N PHE A 82 2.64 6.32 -9.80
CA PHE A 82 1.79 6.20 -8.62
C PHE A 82 0.37 5.74 -8.95
N GLY A 83 -0.21 6.29 -10.02
CA GLY A 83 -1.52 5.86 -10.52
C GLY A 83 -1.51 4.39 -10.93
N ALA A 84 -0.54 3.96 -11.74
CA ALA A 84 -0.45 2.59 -12.24
C ALA A 84 -0.23 1.57 -11.11
N ILE A 85 0.71 1.84 -10.20
CA ILE A 85 0.99 0.96 -9.06
C ILE A 85 -0.21 0.92 -8.11
N GLY A 86 -0.85 2.07 -7.84
CA GLY A 86 -2.05 2.15 -7.01
C GLY A 86 -3.22 1.35 -7.58
N VAL A 87 -3.50 1.48 -8.88
CA VAL A 87 -4.51 0.68 -9.58
C VAL A 87 -4.19 -0.80 -9.47
N PHE A 88 -2.95 -1.19 -9.76
CA PHE A 88 -2.53 -2.59 -9.68
C PHE A 88 -2.74 -3.19 -8.28
N LEU A 89 -2.38 -2.46 -7.23
CA LEU A 89 -2.54 -2.92 -5.84
C LEU A 89 -4.02 -3.02 -5.44
N THR A 90 -4.83 -2.03 -5.79
CA THR A 90 -6.27 -2.03 -5.46
C THR A 90 -7.05 -3.08 -6.23
N VAL A 91 -6.71 -3.31 -7.50
CA VAL A 91 -7.27 -4.42 -8.30
C VAL A 91 -6.92 -5.78 -7.68
N ARG A 92 -5.67 -5.97 -7.24
CA ARG A 92 -5.28 -7.22 -6.54
C ARG A 92 -6.05 -7.42 -5.24
N GLN A 93 -6.29 -6.36 -4.48
CA GLN A 93 -7.12 -6.42 -3.26
C GLN A 93 -8.57 -6.80 -3.61
N LEU A 94 -9.14 -6.17 -4.62
CA LEU A 94 -10.50 -6.45 -5.09
C LEU A 94 -10.66 -7.91 -5.56
N GLN A 95 -9.69 -8.42 -6.31
CA GLN A 95 -9.63 -9.83 -6.72
C GLN A 95 -9.56 -10.76 -5.50
N GLY A 96 -8.78 -10.39 -4.47
CA GLY A 96 -8.71 -11.13 -3.21
C GLY A 96 -10.04 -11.17 -2.46
N PHE A 97 -10.83 -10.09 -2.49
CA PHE A 97 -12.14 -10.01 -1.84
C PHE A 97 -13.22 -10.78 -2.60
N ARG A 98 -13.11 -10.86 -3.93
CA ARG A 98 -14.03 -11.60 -4.80
C ARG A 98 -13.72 -13.11 -4.85
N ARG A 99 -12.54 -13.53 -4.39
CA ARG A 99 -12.14 -14.94 -4.44
C ARG A 99 -13.11 -15.79 -3.61
N PRO A 100 -13.73 -16.83 -4.20
CA PRO A 100 -14.55 -17.76 -3.44
C PRO A 100 -13.69 -18.64 -2.53
N GLY A 101 -14.23 -18.97 -1.36
CA GLY A 101 -13.59 -19.84 -0.38
C GLY A 101 -12.73 -19.11 0.67
N PRO A 102 -12.18 -19.86 1.63
CA PRO A 102 -11.36 -19.29 2.70
C PRO A 102 -10.05 -18.73 2.14
N TRP A 103 -9.56 -17.66 2.78
CA TRP A 103 -8.26 -17.11 2.42
C TRP A 103 -7.13 -18.09 2.75
N PRO A 104 -6.02 -18.07 1.98
CA PRO A 104 -4.84 -18.85 2.32
C PRO A 104 -4.37 -18.57 3.74
N ASN A 105 -3.86 -19.60 4.42
CA ASN A 105 -3.30 -19.44 5.74
C ASN A 105 -2.18 -18.39 5.75
N GLY A 106 -2.20 -17.51 6.76
CA GLY A 106 -1.23 -16.42 6.89
C GLY A 106 -1.41 -15.27 5.88
N GLN A 107 -2.46 -15.26 5.04
CA GLN A 107 -2.72 -14.16 4.09
C GLN A 107 -2.86 -12.80 4.80
N TRP A 108 -3.47 -12.77 5.99
CA TRP A 108 -3.56 -11.56 6.82
C TRP A 108 -2.17 -10.99 7.12
N LEU A 109 -1.20 -11.83 7.48
CA LEU A 109 0.16 -11.41 7.82
C LEU A 109 0.94 -10.99 6.57
N ARG A 110 0.72 -11.66 5.43
CA ARG A 110 1.28 -11.22 4.13
C ARG A 110 0.80 -9.81 3.78
N ASN A 111 -0.49 -9.55 3.95
CA ASN A 111 -1.09 -8.24 3.68
C ASN A 111 -0.61 -7.18 4.68
N HIS A 112 -0.48 -7.55 5.96
CA HIS A 112 0.03 -6.68 7.01
C HIS A 112 1.45 -6.20 6.70
N ILE A 113 2.37 -7.13 6.47
CA ILE A 113 3.77 -6.83 6.16
C ILE A 113 3.85 -6.03 4.85
N ALA A 114 3.13 -6.44 3.81
CA ALA A 114 3.15 -5.74 2.52
C ALA A 114 2.61 -4.30 2.61
N GLY A 115 1.55 -4.07 3.37
CA GLY A 115 0.97 -2.75 3.57
C GLY A 115 1.93 -1.81 4.30
N PHE A 116 2.49 -2.24 5.44
CA PHE A 116 3.39 -1.40 6.23
C PHE A 116 4.74 -1.17 5.56
N VAL A 117 5.37 -2.20 4.98
CA VAL A 117 6.64 -2.03 4.26
C VAL A 117 6.42 -1.16 3.01
N GLY A 118 5.31 -1.34 2.29
CA GLY A 118 4.96 -0.50 1.16
C GLY A 118 4.75 0.97 1.54
N ALA A 119 4.03 1.23 2.64
CA ALA A 119 3.85 2.58 3.17
C ALA A 119 5.18 3.24 3.57
N TYR A 120 6.09 2.46 4.16
CA TYR A 120 7.43 2.89 4.53
C TYR A 120 8.27 3.23 3.29
N ILE A 121 8.27 2.37 2.26
CA ILE A 121 8.94 2.65 0.98
C ILE A 121 8.46 3.99 0.41
N ALA A 122 7.14 4.21 0.36
CA ALA A 122 6.57 5.45 -0.14
C ALA A 122 7.05 6.68 0.67
N ALA A 123 7.07 6.58 2.00
CA ALA A 123 7.54 7.67 2.85
C ALA A 123 9.04 7.97 2.65
N VAL A 124 9.89 6.94 2.57
CA VAL A 124 11.33 7.10 2.32
C VAL A 124 11.60 7.64 0.92
N SER A 125 10.85 7.19 -0.10
CA SER A 125 10.93 7.72 -1.47
C SER A 125 10.51 9.19 -1.54
N ALA A 126 9.46 9.61 -0.83
CA ALA A 126 9.07 11.01 -0.74
C ALA A 126 10.18 11.87 -0.12
N PHE A 127 10.67 11.47 1.06
CA PHE A 127 11.76 12.17 1.74
C PHE A 127 13.01 12.25 0.87
N SER A 128 13.42 11.13 0.27
CA SER A 128 14.60 11.07 -0.58
C SER A 128 14.49 11.97 -1.80
N ALA A 129 13.35 11.93 -2.49
CA ALA A 129 13.13 12.77 -3.67
C ALA A 129 13.12 14.28 -3.36
N THR A 130 12.76 14.69 -2.14
CA THR A 130 12.72 16.11 -1.74
C THR A 130 13.96 16.59 -0.99
N SER A 131 14.68 15.70 -0.32
CA SER A 131 15.77 16.07 0.59
C SER A 131 17.14 15.62 0.12
N LEU A 132 17.25 14.49 -0.60
CA LEU A 132 18.52 13.96 -1.11
C LEU A 132 18.77 14.46 -2.54
N THR A 133 18.93 15.78 -2.68
CA THR A 133 19.11 16.46 -3.97
C THR A 133 20.40 16.08 -4.70
N PHE A 134 21.38 15.51 -4.00
CA PHE A 134 22.62 14.99 -4.59
C PHE A 134 22.42 13.69 -5.37
N ILE A 135 21.30 12.99 -5.18
CA ILE A 135 20.95 11.80 -5.97
C ILE A 135 20.13 12.25 -7.19
N ALA A 136 20.57 11.88 -8.39
CA ALA A 136 19.86 12.22 -9.61
C ALA A 136 18.49 11.54 -9.70
N PHE A 137 17.51 12.22 -10.31
CA PHE A 137 16.27 11.60 -10.73
C PHE A 137 16.53 10.60 -11.87
N PRO A 138 15.87 9.42 -11.91
CA PRO A 138 14.84 8.91 -10.98
C PRO A 138 15.39 8.10 -9.80
N LEU A 139 16.72 7.98 -9.65
CA LEU A 139 17.33 7.13 -8.63
C LEU A 139 17.00 7.61 -7.20
N ASN A 140 16.93 8.93 -6.98
CA ASN A 140 16.52 9.52 -5.71
C ASN A 140 15.13 9.05 -5.25
N PHE A 141 14.27 8.66 -6.17
CA PHE A 141 12.94 8.15 -5.88
C PHE A 141 12.91 6.62 -5.80
N LEU A 142 13.68 5.93 -6.65
CA LEU A 142 13.59 4.49 -6.85
C LEU A 142 14.46 3.66 -5.90
N TRP A 143 15.55 4.21 -5.36
CA TRP A 143 16.47 3.44 -4.52
C TRP A 143 15.79 2.79 -3.28
N PRO A 144 14.80 3.39 -2.60
CA PRO A 144 14.16 2.73 -1.47
C PRO A 144 13.42 1.47 -1.90
N THR A 145 12.75 1.51 -3.06
CA THR A 145 12.11 0.34 -3.65
C THR A 145 13.12 -0.74 -3.97
N LEU A 146 14.28 -0.39 -4.53
CA LEU A 146 15.34 -1.35 -4.86
C LEU A 146 15.88 -2.07 -3.62
N VAL A 147 15.94 -1.40 -2.46
CA VAL A 147 16.44 -1.99 -1.21
C VAL A 147 15.35 -2.75 -0.45
N PHE A 148 14.17 -2.16 -0.29
CA PHE A 148 13.15 -2.69 0.60
C PHE A 148 12.22 -3.71 -0.06
N VAL A 149 12.11 -3.77 -1.39
CA VAL A 149 11.32 -4.83 -2.06
C VAL A 149 11.98 -6.21 -1.90
N PRO A 150 13.29 -6.39 -2.09
CA PRO A 150 13.96 -7.66 -1.76
C PRO A 150 13.75 -8.05 -0.29
N LEU A 151 13.91 -7.08 0.63
CA LEU A 151 13.66 -7.30 2.05
C LEU A 151 12.21 -7.74 2.32
N LEU A 152 11.23 -7.10 1.67
CA LEU A 152 9.81 -7.48 1.76
C LEU A 152 9.57 -8.92 1.29
N ILE A 153 10.19 -9.33 0.19
CA ILE A 153 10.07 -10.70 -0.33
C ILE A 153 10.67 -11.69 0.67
N TRP A 154 11.83 -11.36 1.23
CA TRP A 154 12.49 -12.18 2.26
C TRP A 154 11.66 -12.29 3.54
N LEU A 155 11.21 -11.17 4.10
CA LEU A 155 10.34 -11.10 5.28
C LEU A 155 9.09 -11.97 5.10
N ARG A 156 8.43 -11.86 3.93
CA ARG A 156 7.20 -12.60 3.66
C ARG A 156 7.43 -14.11 3.53
N ARG A 157 8.60 -14.53 3.04
CA ARG A 157 8.98 -15.94 2.94
C ARG A 157 9.39 -16.52 4.31
N HIS A 158 10.06 -15.72 5.13
CA HIS A 158 10.59 -16.17 6.42
C HIS A 158 9.53 -16.19 7.53
N TYR A 159 8.71 -15.14 7.63
CA TYR A 159 7.76 -14.97 8.74
C TYR A 159 6.35 -15.47 8.45
N VAL A 160 5.99 -15.72 7.18
CA VAL A 160 4.69 -16.30 6.86
C VAL A 160 4.85 -17.78 6.51
N PRO A 161 4.64 -18.70 7.47
CA PRO A 161 4.74 -20.12 7.21
C PRO A 161 3.76 -20.55 6.11
N ALA A 162 4.21 -21.47 5.25
CA ALA A 162 3.40 -22.01 4.14
C ALA A 162 2.26 -22.90 4.66
N THR A 163 2.47 -23.54 5.80
CA THR A 163 1.49 -24.27 6.59
C THR A 163 0.92 -23.35 7.67
N GLY A 164 -0.41 -23.35 7.83
CA GLY A 164 -1.08 -22.44 8.74
C GLY A 164 -0.57 -22.57 10.16
N ILE A 165 -0.55 -21.43 10.87
CA ILE A 165 -0.25 -21.35 12.29
C ILE A 165 -1.13 -22.40 12.99
N LEU A 166 -0.52 -23.42 13.60
CA LEU A 166 -1.23 -24.40 14.41
C LEU A 166 -2.05 -23.67 15.48
N PRO A 167 -3.24 -24.17 15.84
CA PRO A 167 -4.11 -23.56 16.84
C PRO A 167 -3.48 -23.75 18.24
N GLN A 168 -2.49 -22.94 18.58
CA GLN A 168 -1.84 -22.97 19.90
C GLN A 168 -1.60 -21.55 20.46
N VAL A 169 -2.44 -20.59 20.08
CA VAL A 169 -2.66 -19.42 20.94
C VAL A 169 -3.95 -19.67 21.69
N THR A 170 -3.86 -20.58 22.66
CA THR A 170 -4.81 -20.67 23.77
C THR A 170 -4.88 -19.29 24.41
N VAL A 171 -6.05 -18.68 24.34
CA VAL A 171 -6.41 -17.56 25.21
C VAL A 171 -6.36 -18.13 26.62
N ALA A 172 -5.33 -17.78 27.39
CA ALA A 172 -5.31 -18.08 28.82
C ALA A 172 -6.46 -17.29 29.49
N PRO A 173 -7.10 -17.87 30.52
CA PRO A 173 -8.34 -17.37 31.11
C PRO A 173 -8.22 -15.97 31.73
#